data_AF-A0A7J7EUE0-F1
#
_entry.id   AF-A0A7J7EUE0-F1
#
_cell.length_a   1.000
_cell.length_b   1.000
_cell.length_c   1.000
_cell.angle_alpha   90.00
_cell.angle_beta   90.00
_cell.angle_gamma   90.00
#
_symmetry.space_group_name_H-M   'P 1'
#
loop_
_entity.id
_entity.type
_entity.pdbx_description
1 polymer ?
#
loop_
_entity_poly.entity_id
_entity_poly.type
_entity_poly.pdbx_seq_one_letter_code
_entity_poly.pdbx_strand_id
1 'polypeptide(L)'
;CEEIEFSQLIFREDFLHDSYFGGRLHGQIATEELHFGEGVHRKAFRSKVMRGLLPVFEPGHACVLKVHNAVAYGTRNNDELVQRNYKLAAQECYVQNTARHYAKIYAAEAQPLEGFGEVPEIIPIFLIHRPENNIPYATVEEELIGEFVKYSIRDGKEINFLRRESEAGQKCCTFQHWVYQKTSGGLLVTDMQGEESSLTRAPRMLCTWNVPGDGERGRGRSLLGAFKYLSQWKVLLMSHHKQGVTKEPKIASQGE
;
A
#
# COMPACT_ATOMS: atom_id res chain seq x y z
N CYS A 1 15.78 -17.78 16.97
CA CYS A 1 14.93 -18.02 15.78
C CYS A 1 13.63 -18.62 16.25
N GLU A 2 12.53 -18.35 15.57
CA GLU A 2 11.18 -18.83 15.90
C GLU A 2 10.55 -19.54 14.70
N GLU A 3 9.82 -20.62 14.95
CA GLU A 3 9.05 -21.34 13.94
C GLU A 3 7.75 -20.60 13.62
N ILE A 4 7.40 -20.58 12.34
CA ILE A 4 6.26 -19.81 11.85
C ILE A 4 5.48 -20.55 10.76
N GLU A 5 4.21 -20.23 10.63
CA GLU A 5 3.42 -20.50 9.44
C GLU A 5 3.16 -19.19 8.69
N PHE A 6 3.47 -19.18 7.40
CA PHE A 6 3.36 -18.03 6.51
C PHE A 6 2.22 -18.24 5.53
N SER A 7 1.36 -17.23 5.36
CA SER A 7 0.19 -17.28 4.50
C SER A 7 0.06 -16.02 3.65
N GLN A 8 -0.05 -16.21 2.34
CA GLN A 8 -0.32 -15.14 1.38
C GLN A 8 -1.82 -14.96 1.17
N LEU A 9 -2.28 -13.72 1.11
CA LEU A 9 -3.64 -13.41 0.67
C LEU A 9 -3.76 -13.55 -0.85
N ILE A 10 -4.74 -14.34 -1.29
CA ILE A 10 -5.06 -14.59 -2.70
C ILE A 10 -6.42 -13.98 -2.99
N PHE A 11 -6.47 -13.13 -4.01
CA PHE A 11 -7.72 -12.60 -4.57
C PHE A 11 -8.21 -13.52 -5.68
N ARG A 12 -9.53 -13.73 -5.72
CA ARG A 12 -10.20 -14.42 -6.84
C ARG A 12 -10.68 -13.39 -7.87
N GLU A 13 -11.57 -13.79 -8.78
CA GLU A 13 -12.04 -12.95 -9.89
C GLU A 13 -12.58 -11.59 -9.42
N ASP A 14 -13.29 -11.56 -8.29
CA ASP A 14 -13.70 -10.33 -7.61
C ASP A 14 -12.83 -10.05 -6.38
N PHE A 15 -11.76 -9.29 -6.55
CA PHE A 15 -10.81 -9.01 -5.48
C PHE A 15 -11.38 -8.16 -4.33
N LEU A 16 -12.52 -7.47 -4.53
CA LEU A 16 -13.15 -6.64 -3.49
C LEU A 16 -14.02 -7.46 -2.52
N HIS A 17 -14.45 -8.65 -2.96
CA HIS A 17 -15.44 -9.44 -2.25
C HIS A 17 -15.02 -10.88 -2.00
N ASP A 18 -14.06 -11.41 -2.76
CA ASP A 18 -13.59 -12.78 -2.62
C ASP A 18 -12.06 -12.85 -2.52
N SER A 19 -11.60 -13.03 -1.28
CA SER A 19 -10.20 -13.26 -0.95
C SER A 19 -10.06 -14.31 0.15
N TYR A 20 -8.97 -15.07 0.10
CA TYR A 20 -8.67 -16.08 1.11
C TYR A 20 -7.15 -16.18 1.31
N PHE A 21 -6.73 -16.66 2.48
CA PHE A 21 -5.33 -16.98 2.70
C PHE A 21 -5.02 -18.35 2.08
N GLY A 22 -4.00 -18.40 1.22
CA GLY A 22 -3.54 -19.61 0.55
C GLY A 22 -2.90 -20.63 1.48
N GLY A 23 -2.21 -21.62 0.89
CA GLY A 23 -1.50 -22.65 1.64
C GLY A 23 -0.50 -22.07 2.65
N ARG A 24 -0.35 -22.75 3.79
CA ARG A 24 0.57 -22.36 4.87
C ARG A 24 1.96 -22.90 4.57
N LEU A 25 2.93 -22.01 4.37
CA LEU A 25 4.34 -22.37 4.29
C LEU A 25 4.92 -22.40 5.70
N HIS A 26 5.53 -23.50 6.09
CA HIS A 26 6.23 -23.60 7.37
C HIS A 26 7.65 -23.10 7.19
N GLY A 27 8.06 -22.19 8.07
CA GLY A 27 9.37 -21.57 7.99
C GLY A 27 9.90 -21.15 9.35
N GLN A 28 11.06 -20.52 9.31
CA GLN A 28 11.72 -20.02 10.50
C GLN A 28 12.23 -18.61 10.23
N ILE A 29 12.02 -17.69 11.18
CA ILE A 29 12.58 -16.33 11.14
C ILE A 29 13.46 -16.08 12.36
N ALA A 30 14.42 -15.17 12.22
CA ALA A 30 15.17 -14.60 13.33
C ALA A 30 14.76 -13.13 13.48
N THR A 31 14.28 -12.75 14.64
CA THR A 31 13.79 -11.39 14.91
C THR A 31 14.67 -10.73 15.97
N GLU A 32 15.04 -9.47 15.75
CA GLU A 32 15.79 -8.68 16.72
C GLU A 32 14.94 -8.38 17.97
N GLU A 33 15.58 -8.31 19.14
CA GLU A 33 14.88 -8.06 20.40
C GLU A 33 14.27 -6.66 20.49
N LEU A 34 14.98 -5.66 19.92
CA LEU A 34 14.55 -4.27 19.93
C LEU A 34 13.69 -3.97 18.71
N HIS A 35 12.51 -3.37 18.94
CA HIS A 35 11.73 -2.79 17.86
C HIS A 35 12.38 -1.48 17.39
N PHE A 36 12.35 -1.24 16.07
CA PHE A 36 12.90 -0.02 15.47
C PHE A 36 11.81 1.00 15.10
N GLY A 37 10.54 0.62 15.21
CA GLY A 37 9.41 1.50 14.99
C GLY A 37 8.22 1.09 15.85
N GLU A 38 7.55 2.06 16.47
CA GLU A 38 6.32 1.86 17.22
C GLU A 38 5.29 2.89 16.77
N GLY A 39 4.17 2.40 16.24
CA GLY A 39 2.98 3.21 15.97
C GLY A 39 1.94 3.01 17.06
N VAL A 40 0.83 3.74 16.96
CA VAL A 40 -0.29 3.66 17.92
C VAL A 40 -0.80 2.22 18.13
N HIS A 41 -0.71 1.38 17.10
CA HIS A 41 -1.30 0.04 17.11
C HIS A 41 -0.29 -1.11 17.00
N ARG A 42 0.98 -0.84 16.67
CA ARG A 42 1.95 -1.87 16.28
C ARG A 42 3.38 -1.53 16.65
N LYS A 43 4.18 -2.57 16.89
CA LYS A 43 5.64 -2.55 16.93
C LYS A 43 6.19 -3.26 15.69
N ALA A 44 7.23 -2.66 15.11
CA ALA A 44 7.95 -3.18 13.96
C ALA A 44 9.35 -3.65 14.40
N PHE A 45 9.67 -4.90 14.07
CA PHE A 45 10.92 -5.57 14.43
C PHE A 45 11.65 -5.97 13.16
N ARG A 46 12.96 -5.71 13.11
CA ARG A 46 13.79 -6.27 12.05
C ARG A 46 13.85 -7.76 12.21
N SER A 47 13.71 -8.45 11.09
CA SER A 47 13.68 -9.89 11.02
C SER A 47 14.44 -10.38 9.80
N LYS A 48 14.86 -11.64 9.85
CA LYS A 48 15.54 -12.31 8.75
C LYS A 48 14.92 -13.66 8.53
N VAL A 49 14.62 -13.98 7.28
CA VAL A 49 14.13 -15.30 6.88
C VAL A 49 15.27 -16.30 7.02
N MET A 50 15.06 -17.38 7.78
CA MET A 50 16.07 -18.41 7.97
C MET A 50 15.86 -19.57 7.00
N ARG A 51 14.60 -20.00 6.80
CA ARG A 51 14.22 -21.06 5.85
C ARG A 51 12.70 -21.14 5.65
N GLY A 52 12.27 -21.87 4.63
CA GLY A 52 10.90 -22.38 4.49
C GLY A 52 9.89 -21.43 3.85
N LEU A 53 10.30 -20.23 3.43
CA LEU A 53 9.42 -19.22 2.84
C LEU A 53 9.55 -19.10 1.31
N LEU A 54 10.17 -20.07 0.65
CA LEU A 54 10.24 -20.12 -0.81
C LEU A 54 8.87 -20.36 -1.45
N PRO A 55 8.59 -19.79 -2.64
CA PRO A 55 9.47 -18.93 -3.43
C PRO A 55 9.37 -17.44 -3.05
N VAL A 56 8.68 -17.10 -1.97
CA VAL A 56 8.37 -15.70 -1.63
C VAL A 56 9.57 -14.98 -1.04
N PHE A 57 10.28 -15.63 -0.13
CA PHE A 57 11.51 -15.12 0.47
C PHE A 57 12.60 -16.18 0.46
N GLU A 58 13.77 -15.79 -0.03
CA GLU A 58 14.98 -16.59 0.05
C GLU A 58 15.51 -16.66 1.49
N PRO A 59 16.20 -17.75 1.88
CA PRO A 59 16.97 -17.78 3.10
C PRO A 59 17.97 -16.60 3.17
N GLY A 60 17.95 -15.91 4.28
CA GLY A 60 18.75 -14.73 4.55
C GLY A 60 18.11 -13.40 4.14
N HIS A 61 16.91 -13.40 3.55
CA HIS A 61 16.22 -12.17 3.16
C HIS A 61 15.83 -11.33 4.39
N ALA A 62 16.05 -10.02 4.32
CA ALA A 62 15.70 -9.06 5.38
C ALA A 62 14.22 -8.69 5.29
N CYS A 63 13.52 -8.73 6.41
CA CYS A 63 12.09 -8.47 6.49
C CYS A 63 11.72 -7.74 7.78
N VAL A 64 10.51 -7.20 7.82
CA VAL A 64 9.96 -6.49 8.98
C VAL A 64 8.77 -7.27 9.52
N LEU A 65 8.89 -7.75 10.75
CA LEU A 65 7.78 -8.35 11.50
C LEU A 65 7.02 -7.25 12.23
N LYS A 66 5.71 -7.15 12.03
CA LYS A 66 4.84 -6.21 12.73
C LYS A 66 3.90 -6.93 13.66
N VAL A 67 4.01 -6.62 14.94
CA VAL A 67 3.21 -7.21 16.03
C VAL A 67 2.28 -6.14 16.59
N HIS A 68 1.02 -6.47 16.81
CA HIS A 68 0.04 -5.54 17.37
C HIS A 68 0.31 -5.31 18.87
N ASN A 69 0.30 -4.05 19.33
CA ASN A 69 0.84 -3.66 20.65
C ASN A 69 0.13 -4.30 21.84
N ALA A 70 -1.18 -4.48 21.78
CA ALA A 70 -1.92 -5.22 22.77
C ALA A 70 -3.36 -5.38 22.29
N VAL A 71 -3.75 -6.62 22.00
CA VAL A 71 -5.08 -7.03 22.42
C VAL A 71 -4.95 -7.19 23.93
N ALA A 72 -5.33 -6.15 24.70
CA ALA A 72 -5.11 -6.15 26.14
C ALA A 72 -5.66 -7.45 26.76
N TYR A 73 -4.74 -8.26 27.30
CA TYR A 73 -5.03 -9.43 28.12
C TYR A 73 -5.64 -8.96 29.45
N GLY A 74 -6.88 -8.45 29.38
CA GLY A 74 -7.73 -8.22 30.53
C GLY A 74 -8.47 -9.52 30.90
N THR A 75 -9.64 -9.40 31.53
CA THR A 75 -10.51 -10.51 31.96
C THR A 75 -11.16 -11.33 30.83
N ARG A 76 -10.68 -11.22 29.59
CA ARG A 76 -11.24 -11.92 28.41
C ARG A 76 -10.59 -13.30 28.23
N ASN A 77 -11.37 -14.24 27.68
CA ASN A 77 -10.90 -15.58 27.36
C ASN A 77 -9.76 -15.51 26.31
N ASN A 78 -8.72 -16.33 26.48
CA ASN A 78 -7.51 -16.35 25.66
C ASN A 78 -7.85 -16.52 24.16
N ASP A 79 -8.82 -17.39 23.85
CA ASP A 79 -9.25 -17.65 22.47
C ASP A 79 -9.84 -16.42 21.77
N GLU A 80 -10.58 -15.57 22.49
CA GLU A 80 -11.15 -14.34 21.92
C GLU A 80 -10.06 -13.33 21.57
N LEU A 81 -9.00 -13.27 22.37
CA LEU A 81 -7.85 -12.39 22.14
C LEU A 81 -7.06 -12.85 20.92
N VAL A 82 -6.84 -14.16 20.79
CA VAL A 82 -6.21 -14.78 19.61
C VAL A 82 -7.04 -14.53 18.36
N GLN A 83 -8.36 -14.73 18.41
CA GLN A 83 -9.24 -14.43 17.27
C GLN A 83 -9.22 -12.95 16.89
N ARG A 84 -9.20 -12.05 17.87
CA ARG A 84 -9.10 -10.61 17.61
C ARG A 84 -7.75 -10.25 17.00
N ASN A 85 -6.66 -10.82 17.50
CA ASN A 85 -5.32 -10.65 16.95
C ASN A 85 -5.24 -11.14 15.49
N TYR A 86 -5.80 -12.31 15.19
CA TYR A 86 -5.95 -12.81 13.82
C TYR A 86 -6.72 -11.83 12.94
N LYS A 87 -7.90 -11.39 13.36
CA LYS A 87 -8.74 -10.46 12.58
C LYS A 87 -8.01 -9.15 12.27
N LEU A 88 -7.25 -8.61 13.22
CA LEU A 88 -6.45 -7.40 13.00
C LEU A 88 -5.36 -7.63 11.96
N ALA A 89 -4.52 -8.66 12.12
CA ALA A 89 -3.45 -8.97 11.18
C ALA A 89 -3.98 -9.33 9.77
N ALA A 90 -5.08 -10.08 9.70
CA ALA A 90 -5.77 -10.43 8.45
C ALA A 90 -6.32 -9.18 7.75
N GLN A 91 -6.94 -8.26 8.51
CA GLN A 91 -7.45 -7.02 7.96
C GLN A 91 -6.33 -6.17 7.37
N GLU A 92 -5.17 -6.07 8.04
CA GLU A 92 -4.01 -5.35 7.50
C GLU A 92 -3.51 -5.96 6.19
N CYS A 93 -3.45 -7.30 6.12
CA CYS A 93 -3.09 -8.01 4.90
C CYS A 93 -4.07 -7.72 3.77
N TYR A 94 -5.37 -7.77 4.04
CA TYR A 94 -6.43 -7.45 3.08
C TYR A 94 -6.31 -6.03 2.56
N VAL A 95 -6.15 -5.10 3.50
CA VAL A 95 -6.04 -3.69 3.25
C VAL A 95 -4.83 -3.44 2.35
N GLN A 96 -3.59 -3.69 2.74
CA GLN A 96 -2.43 -3.35 1.89
C GLN A 96 -2.35 -4.16 0.57
N ASN A 97 -2.78 -5.43 0.53
CA ASN A 97 -2.76 -6.20 -0.73
C ASN A 97 -3.82 -5.73 -1.74
N THR A 98 -4.97 -5.22 -1.28
CA THR A 98 -5.93 -4.55 -2.17
C THR A 98 -5.27 -3.33 -2.84
N ALA A 99 -4.27 -2.72 -2.19
CA ALA A 99 -3.62 -1.47 -2.61
C ALA A 99 -2.62 -1.75 -3.66
N ARG A 100 -1.85 -2.78 -3.40
CA ARG A 100 -1.01 -3.42 -4.38
C ARG A 100 -1.82 -3.79 -5.62
N HIS A 101 -3.06 -4.30 -5.50
CA HIS A 101 -3.89 -4.58 -6.68
C HIS A 101 -4.24 -3.31 -7.46
N TYR A 102 -4.74 -2.26 -6.81
CA TYR A 102 -5.03 -0.98 -7.46
C TYR A 102 -3.77 -0.29 -8.00
N ALA A 103 -2.62 -0.41 -7.34
CA ALA A 103 -1.35 0.12 -7.79
C ALA A 103 -0.88 -0.56 -9.08
N LYS A 104 -1.13 -1.86 -9.25
CA LYS A 104 -0.86 -2.57 -10.51
C LYS A 104 -1.75 -2.08 -11.65
N ILE A 105 -3.04 -1.84 -11.38
CA ILE A 105 -3.96 -1.26 -12.39
C ILE A 105 -3.50 0.15 -12.75
N TYR A 106 -3.17 0.96 -11.75
CA TYR A 106 -2.65 2.32 -11.94
C TYR A 106 -1.35 2.33 -12.75
N ALA A 107 -0.43 1.39 -12.48
CA ALA A 107 0.80 1.22 -13.25
C ALA A 107 0.52 0.91 -14.72
N ALA A 108 -0.39 -0.01 -15.00
CA ALA A 108 -0.78 -0.36 -16.37
C ALA A 108 -1.44 0.81 -17.12
N GLU A 109 -2.26 1.62 -16.43
CA GLU A 109 -2.86 2.83 -17.00
C GLU A 109 -1.84 3.96 -17.21
N ALA A 110 -0.79 4.02 -16.39
CA ALA A 110 0.25 5.04 -16.47
C ALA A 110 1.38 4.70 -17.45
N GLN A 111 1.67 3.41 -17.66
CA GLN A 111 2.72 2.92 -18.56
C GLN A 111 2.70 3.52 -19.98
N PRO A 112 1.56 3.67 -20.67
CA PRO A 112 1.54 4.25 -22.02
C PRO A 112 1.73 5.78 -22.05
N LEU A 113 1.81 6.45 -20.89
CA LEU A 113 1.91 7.90 -20.81
C LEU A 113 3.36 8.35 -20.85
N GLU A 114 3.77 8.89 -21.98
CA GLU A 114 5.12 9.43 -22.15
C GLU A 114 5.40 10.54 -21.11
N GLY A 115 6.55 10.44 -20.43
CA GLY A 115 6.96 11.40 -19.41
C GLY A 115 6.37 11.19 -18.01
N PHE A 116 5.49 10.20 -17.80
CA PHE A 116 4.99 9.90 -16.44
C PHE A 116 6.06 9.24 -15.54
N GLY A 117 6.97 8.47 -16.16
CA GLY A 117 8.03 7.75 -15.47
C GLY A 117 7.49 6.62 -14.57
N GLU A 118 8.34 6.17 -13.63
CA GLU A 118 7.99 5.07 -12.73
C GLU A 118 6.86 5.43 -11.77
N VAL A 119 5.90 4.53 -11.60
CA VAL A 119 4.81 4.70 -10.63
C VAL A 119 5.15 4.07 -9.29
N PRO A 120 4.54 4.50 -8.18
CA PRO A 120 4.77 3.86 -6.89
C PRO A 120 4.33 2.39 -6.86
N GLU A 121 5.18 1.51 -6.34
CA GLU A 121 4.86 0.10 -6.08
C GLU A 121 4.51 -0.10 -4.61
N ILE A 122 3.37 -0.73 -4.31
CA ILE A 122 3.02 -1.09 -2.92
C ILE A 122 3.50 -2.51 -2.63
N ILE A 123 4.40 -2.70 -1.67
CA ILE A 123 5.01 -4.01 -1.39
C ILE A 123 3.98 -5.00 -0.82
N PRO A 124 4.15 -6.30 -1.09
CA PRO A 124 3.26 -7.30 -0.53
C PRO A 124 3.40 -7.39 0.99
N ILE A 125 2.30 -7.73 1.64
CA ILE A 125 2.23 -8.03 3.08
C ILE A 125 1.66 -9.44 3.25
N PHE A 126 2.14 -10.15 4.25
CA PHE A 126 1.79 -11.54 4.48
C PHE A 126 1.38 -11.76 5.94
N LEU A 127 0.49 -12.71 6.15
CA LEU A 127 0.07 -13.12 7.48
C LEU A 127 1.05 -14.17 7.99
N ILE A 128 1.50 -14.01 9.24
CA ILE A 128 2.30 -15.01 9.95
C ILE A 128 1.56 -15.48 11.20
N HIS A 129 1.59 -16.79 11.43
CA HIS A 129 1.23 -17.43 12.69
C HIS A 129 2.50 -17.94 13.41
N ARG A 130 2.62 -17.62 14.70
CA ARG A 130 3.78 -17.79 15.59
C ARG A 130 3.33 -18.55 16.84
N PRO A 131 3.28 -19.89 16.80
CA PRO A 131 2.60 -20.68 17.82
C PRO A 131 3.21 -20.58 19.22
N GLU A 132 4.50 -20.24 19.33
CA GLU A 132 5.22 -20.15 20.60
C GLU A 132 5.11 -18.75 21.25
N ASN A 133 4.37 -17.80 20.65
CA ASN A 133 4.31 -16.41 21.10
C ASN A 133 2.95 -16.03 21.69
N ASN A 134 3.00 -15.18 22.72
CA ASN A 134 1.80 -14.58 23.33
C ASN A 134 0.95 -13.75 22.36
N ILE A 135 1.51 -13.31 21.23
CA ILE A 135 0.77 -12.63 20.17
C ILE A 135 1.00 -13.45 18.91
N PRO A 136 0.15 -14.47 18.66
CA PRO A 136 0.46 -15.52 17.71
C PRO A 136 0.27 -15.07 16.26
N TYR A 137 -0.53 -14.05 15.96
CA TYR A 137 -0.69 -13.51 14.61
C TYR A 137 0.00 -12.17 14.44
N ALA A 138 0.80 -12.09 13.39
CA ALA A 138 1.59 -10.91 13.01
C ALA A 138 1.54 -10.74 11.49
N THR A 139 2.10 -9.63 11.02
CA THR A 139 2.32 -9.42 9.58
C THR A 139 3.81 -9.35 9.27
N VAL A 140 4.20 -9.79 8.08
CA VAL A 140 5.55 -9.64 7.56
C VAL A 140 5.53 -8.97 6.21
N GLU A 141 6.53 -8.14 5.96
CA GLU A 141 6.79 -7.46 4.71
C GLU A 141 8.30 -7.35 4.51
N GLU A 142 8.75 -7.02 3.30
CA GLU A 142 10.17 -6.77 3.03
C GLU A 142 10.66 -5.53 3.77
N GLU A 143 11.92 -5.56 4.25
CA GLU A 143 12.54 -4.39 4.83
C GLU A 143 12.87 -3.37 3.73
N LEU A 144 12.25 -2.20 3.79
CA LEU A 144 12.59 -1.06 2.93
C LEU A 144 13.82 -0.37 3.49
N ILE A 145 14.90 -0.35 2.70
CA ILE A 145 16.20 0.22 3.09
C ILE A 145 16.27 1.64 2.53
N GLY A 146 16.20 2.66 3.38
CA GLY A 146 16.40 4.06 2.97
C GLY A 146 15.70 5.05 3.90
N GLU A 147 15.60 6.31 3.48
CA GLU A 147 14.87 7.32 4.24
C GLU A 147 13.37 7.01 4.17
N PHE A 148 12.78 6.66 5.32
CA PHE A 148 11.38 6.31 5.40
C PHE A 148 10.51 7.57 5.49
N VAL A 149 9.88 7.95 4.39
CA VAL A 149 9.12 9.20 4.27
C VAL A 149 7.62 8.93 4.27
N LYS A 150 6.87 9.69 5.07
CA LYS A 150 5.39 9.68 5.08
C LYS A 150 4.84 10.73 4.12
N TYR A 151 4.17 10.27 3.05
CA TYR A 151 3.63 11.09 1.97
C TYR A 151 2.16 11.46 2.16
N SER A 152 1.39 10.68 2.94
CA SER A 152 0.02 11.03 3.34
C SER A 152 -0.22 10.71 4.82
N ILE A 153 -1.10 11.47 5.50
CA ILE A 153 -1.45 11.23 6.92
C ILE A 153 -2.95 10.95 7.04
N ARG A 154 -3.30 9.99 7.89
CA ARG A 154 -4.66 9.61 8.32
C ARG A 154 -5.62 10.78 8.59
N ASP A 155 -5.14 11.87 9.21
CA ASP A 155 -6.01 12.94 9.75
C ASP A 155 -5.88 14.30 9.05
N GLY A 156 -5.05 14.42 8.00
CA GLY A 156 -4.89 15.68 7.24
C GLY A 156 -4.36 16.90 8.02
N LYS A 157 -4.01 16.75 9.30
CA LYS A 157 -3.62 17.85 10.21
C LYS A 157 -2.18 18.31 10.10
N GLU A 158 -1.27 17.51 9.55
CA GLU A 158 0.13 17.89 9.35
C GLU A 158 0.64 17.38 8.00
N ILE A 159 0.19 17.99 6.91
CA ILE A 159 0.88 17.80 5.64
C ILE A 159 2.19 18.59 5.74
N ASN A 160 3.34 17.91 5.69
CA ASN A 160 4.60 18.59 5.37
C ASN A 160 4.48 19.09 3.92
N PHE A 161 4.09 20.36 3.75
CA PHE A 161 3.86 20.98 2.45
C PHE A 161 5.05 20.80 1.49
N LEU A 162 6.28 20.84 2.01
CA LEU A 162 7.51 20.62 1.25
C LEU A 162 7.60 19.22 0.60
N ARG A 163 6.99 18.19 1.20
CA ARG A 163 7.06 16.80 0.71
C ARG A 163 6.02 16.48 -0.36
N ARG A 164 5.00 17.34 -0.53
CA ARG A 164 4.10 17.29 -1.70
C ARG A 164 4.78 17.76 -2.97
N GLU A 165 5.90 18.48 -2.87
CA GLU A 165 6.59 19.03 -4.03
C GLU A 165 7.57 18.03 -4.65
N SER A 166 7.99 16.98 -3.92
CA SER A 166 8.79 15.90 -4.51
C SER A 166 7.97 15.07 -5.48
N GLU A 167 8.63 14.55 -6.52
CA GLU A 167 7.98 13.72 -7.55
C GLU A 167 7.27 12.52 -6.94
N ALA A 168 7.93 11.84 -5.98
CA ALA A 168 7.36 10.71 -5.24
C ALA A 168 6.09 11.14 -4.48
N GLY A 169 6.12 12.28 -3.78
CA GLY A 169 4.98 12.81 -3.07
C GLY A 169 3.80 13.15 -3.99
N GLN A 170 4.06 13.76 -5.16
CA GLN A 170 3.04 14.05 -6.17
C GLN A 170 2.43 12.77 -6.75
N LYS A 171 3.24 11.74 -6.99
CA LYS A 171 2.79 10.44 -7.50
C LYS A 171 1.95 9.68 -6.47
N CYS A 172 2.34 9.66 -5.19
CA CYS A 172 1.50 9.14 -4.11
C CYS A 172 0.13 9.82 -4.10
N CYS A 173 0.15 11.15 -4.10
CA CYS A 173 -1.03 11.99 -4.04
C CYS A 173 -1.96 11.75 -5.25
N THR A 174 -1.40 11.59 -6.44
CA THR A 174 -2.13 11.26 -7.67
C THR A 174 -2.74 9.86 -7.58
N PHE A 175 -1.99 8.86 -7.10
CA PHE A 175 -2.49 7.51 -6.89
C PHE A 175 -3.66 7.47 -5.89
N GLN A 176 -3.54 8.13 -4.74
CA GLN A 176 -4.62 8.24 -3.75
C GLN A 176 -5.92 8.79 -4.38
N HIS A 177 -5.79 9.85 -5.17
CA HIS A 177 -6.92 10.45 -5.86
C HIS A 177 -7.49 9.52 -6.94
N TRP A 178 -6.62 8.88 -7.72
CA TRP A 178 -7.04 7.92 -8.75
C TRP A 178 -7.84 6.77 -8.14
N VAL A 179 -7.41 6.16 -7.03
CA VAL A 179 -8.16 5.11 -6.33
C VAL A 179 -9.52 5.62 -5.86
N TYR A 180 -9.55 6.80 -5.24
CA TYR A 180 -10.80 7.39 -4.75
C TYR A 180 -11.80 7.61 -5.89
N GLN A 181 -11.33 8.05 -7.06
CA GLN A 181 -12.19 8.18 -8.24
C GLN A 181 -12.60 6.84 -8.84
N LYS A 182 -11.67 5.90 -8.99
CA LYS A 182 -11.89 4.56 -9.56
C LYS A 182 -12.93 3.77 -8.76
N THR A 183 -13.01 4.02 -7.45
CA THR A 183 -13.91 3.35 -6.52
C THR A 183 -15.19 4.14 -6.23
N SER A 184 -15.46 5.22 -6.98
CA SER A 184 -16.60 6.11 -6.76
C SER A 184 -16.68 6.63 -5.31
N GLY A 185 -15.53 6.85 -4.68
CA GLY A 185 -15.39 7.28 -3.30
C GLY A 185 -15.53 6.18 -2.25
N GLY A 186 -15.58 4.91 -2.67
CA GLY A 186 -15.67 3.75 -1.78
C GLY A 186 -14.40 3.46 -0.99
N LEU A 187 -13.23 3.86 -1.51
CA LEU A 187 -11.93 3.62 -0.86
C LEU A 187 -11.04 4.86 -0.88
N LEU A 188 -10.30 5.07 0.20
CA LEU A 188 -9.27 6.10 0.30
C LEU A 188 -7.97 5.50 0.85
N VAL A 189 -6.92 5.48 0.02
CA VAL A 189 -5.55 5.12 0.45
C VAL A 189 -5.05 6.20 1.41
N THR A 190 -4.51 5.85 2.57
CA THR A 190 -3.92 6.78 3.54
C THR A 190 -2.57 6.26 4.06
N ASP A 191 -1.88 7.08 4.85
CA ASP A 191 -0.58 6.73 5.46
C ASP A 191 0.42 6.10 4.50
N MET A 192 0.48 6.57 3.25
CA MET A 192 1.46 6.12 2.27
C MET A 192 2.84 6.53 2.76
N GLN A 193 3.68 5.52 2.96
CA GLN A 193 5.02 5.65 3.52
C GLN A 193 5.97 4.78 2.71
N GLY A 194 7.19 5.22 2.48
CA GLY A 194 8.09 4.44 1.65
C GLY A 194 9.47 5.02 1.52
N GLU A 195 10.27 4.33 0.73
CA GLU A 195 11.61 4.76 0.36
C GLU A 195 11.51 5.75 -0.81
N GLU A 196 12.12 6.94 -0.64
CA GLU A 196 12.37 7.85 -1.75
C GLU A 196 13.55 7.32 -2.56
N SER A 197 13.27 6.63 -3.66
CA SER A 197 14.31 6.03 -4.51
C SER A 197 15.15 7.11 -5.19
N SER A 198 16.48 6.99 -5.15
CA SER A 198 17.38 8.07 -5.54
C SER A 198 17.80 8.12 -7.01
N LEU A 199 17.40 7.20 -7.93
CA LEU A 199 17.44 7.43 -9.40
C LEU A 199 17.13 6.20 -10.30
N THR A 200 16.94 4.98 -9.79
CA THR A 200 16.99 3.76 -10.66
C THR A 200 15.85 2.76 -10.50
N ARG A 201 14.88 3.00 -9.62
CA ARG A 201 13.75 2.08 -9.41
C ARG A 201 12.48 2.84 -9.03
N ALA A 202 11.32 2.25 -9.30
CA ALA A 202 10.05 2.73 -8.77
C ALA A 202 10.08 2.91 -7.24
N PRO A 203 9.54 4.03 -6.70
CA PRO A 203 9.37 4.22 -5.26
C PRO A 203 8.57 3.07 -4.66
N ARG A 204 9.07 2.48 -3.57
CA ARG A 204 8.42 1.35 -2.89
C ARG A 204 7.71 1.83 -1.64
N MET A 205 6.45 1.43 -1.50
CA MET A 205 5.54 1.99 -0.52
C MET A 205 4.80 0.93 0.29
N LEU A 206 4.38 1.38 1.45
CA LEU A 206 3.45 0.80 2.39
C LEU A 206 2.28 1.77 2.53
N CYS A 207 1.08 1.27 2.77
CA CYS A 207 -0.07 2.15 3.00
C CYS A 207 -1.08 1.52 3.95
N THR A 208 -1.88 2.39 4.57
CA THR A 208 -3.15 2.03 5.20
C THR A 208 -4.28 2.58 4.34
N TRP A 209 -5.52 2.24 4.69
CA TRP A 209 -6.66 2.72 3.94
C TRP A 209 -7.89 2.65 4.81
N ASN A 210 -8.81 3.56 4.55
CA ASN A 210 -10.07 3.62 5.27
C ASN A 210 -11.21 3.53 4.25
N VAL A 211 -12.27 2.82 4.62
CA VAL A 211 -13.58 2.95 3.96
C VAL A 211 -14.17 4.25 4.49
N PRO A 212 -14.34 5.30 3.67
CA PRO A 212 -14.75 6.59 4.17
C PRO A 212 -16.17 6.52 4.77
N GLY A 213 -16.31 6.77 6.08
CA GLY A 213 -17.61 7.09 6.69
C GLY A 213 -18.20 8.41 6.15
N ASP A 214 -19.45 8.76 6.45
CA ASP A 214 -20.07 9.99 5.91
C ASP A 214 -19.27 11.28 6.19
N GLY A 215 -18.65 11.39 7.37
CA GLY A 215 -17.74 12.48 7.70
C GLY A 215 -16.40 12.43 6.94
N GLU A 216 -15.92 11.24 6.56
CA GLU A 216 -14.69 11.05 5.78
C GLU A 216 -14.94 11.22 4.28
N ARG A 217 -16.15 10.96 3.78
CA ARG A 217 -16.56 11.32 2.41
C ARG A 217 -16.49 12.83 2.18
N GLY A 218 -16.91 13.63 3.18
CA GLY A 218 -16.76 15.10 3.15
C GLY A 218 -15.29 15.56 3.17
N ARG A 219 -14.41 14.83 3.87
CA ARG A 219 -12.97 15.12 3.98
C ARG A 219 -12.15 14.63 2.78
N GLY A 220 -12.51 13.50 2.18
CA GLY A 220 -12.00 13.10 0.87
C GLY A 220 -12.24 14.21 -0.14
N ARG A 221 -13.43 14.82 -0.14
CA ARG A 221 -13.76 16.00 -0.95
C ARG A 221 -12.94 17.25 -0.59
N SER A 222 -12.58 17.49 0.68
CA SER A 222 -11.74 18.64 1.07
C SER A 222 -10.26 18.45 0.73
N LEU A 223 -9.72 17.24 0.90
CA LEU A 223 -8.43 16.83 0.35
C LEU A 223 -8.42 17.02 -1.17
N LEU A 224 -9.45 16.53 -1.87
CA LEU A 224 -9.68 16.78 -3.31
C LEU A 224 -9.80 18.28 -3.67
N GLY A 225 -10.34 19.09 -2.77
CA GLY A 225 -10.41 20.55 -2.92
C GLY A 225 -9.04 21.21 -2.91
N ALA A 226 -8.14 20.76 -2.02
CA ALA A 226 -6.73 21.16 -2.05
C ALA A 226 -6.00 20.65 -3.31
N PHE A 227 -6.44 19.52 -3.88
CA PHE A 227 -5.91 18.97 -5.15
C PHE A 227 -6.30 19.76 -6.40
N LYS A 228 -7.41 20.52 -6.40
CA LYS A 228 -7.71 21.42 -7.53
C LYS A 228 -6.59 22.43 -7.79
N TYR A 229 -5.79 22.77 -6.78
CA TYR A 229 -4.61 23.63 -6.94
C TYR A 229 -3.39 22.91 -7.56
N LEU A 230 -3.30 21.58 -7.47
CA LEU A 230 -2.25 20.76 -8.08
C LEU A 230 -2.66 20.19 -9.46
N SER A 231 -3.83 20.59 -9.96
CA SER A 231 -4.49 20.04 -11.15
C SER A 231 -3.79 20.28 -12.49
N GLN A 232 -2.60 20.90 -12.52
CA GLN A 232 -1.84 21.06 -13.76
C GLN A 232 -1.43 19.70 -14.38
N TRP A 233 -1.28 18.65 -13.58
CA TRP A 233 -0.98 17.29 -14.10
C TRP A 233 -2.21 16.53 -14.63
N LYS A 234 -3.40 16.80 -14.08
CA LYS A 234 -4.66 16.18 -14.53
C LYS A 234 -5.08 16.65 -15.92
N VAL A 235 -4.69 17.87 -16.30
CA VAL A 235 -4.89 18.43 -17.64
C VAL A 235 -3.96 17.80 -18.68
N LEU A 236 -2.74 17.41 -18.30
CA LEU A 236 -1.79 16.75 -19.21
C LEU A 236 -2.21 15.30 -19.51
N LEU A 237 -2.57 14.54 -18.47
CA LEU A 237 -3.05 13.15 -18.55
C LEU A 237 -4.32 12.99 -19.41
N MET A 238 -5.24 13.96 -19.38
CA MET A 238 -6.50 13.89 -20.13
C MET A 238 -6.51 14.65 -21.46
N SER A 239 -5.58 15.58 -21.71
CA SER A 239 -5.53 16.34 -22.98
C SER A 239 -4.82 15.59 -24.09
N HIS A 240 -3.78 14.79 -23.80
CA HIS A 240 -3.07 14.04 -24.85
C HIS A 240 -3.91 12.92 -25.45
N HIS A 241 -4.90 12.38 -24.72
CA HIS A 241 -5.79 11.35 -25.27
C HIS A 241 -6.92 11.91 -26.15
N LYS A 242 -7.23 13.21 -26.06
CA LYS A 242 -8.24 13.88 -26.91
C LYS A 242 -7.67 14.55 -28.16
N GLN A 243 -6.35 14.68 -28.28
CA GLN A 243 -5.72 15.28 -29.48
C GLN A 243 -5.30 14.25 -30.56
N GLY A 244 -5.48 12.95 -30.30
CA GLY A 244 -5.14 11.88 -31.26
C GLY A 244 -6.27 11.43 -32.20
N VAL A 245 -7.46 12.04 -32.16
CA VAL A 245 -8.58 11.66 -33.04
C VAL A 245 -8.69 12.64 -34.21
N THR A 246 -8.07 12.23 -35.32
CA THR A 246 -8.36 12.57 -36.73
C THR A 246 -8.60 14.05 -37.08
N LYS A 247 -7.57 14.71 -37.62
CA LYS A 247 -7.78 15.66 -38.72
C LYS A 247 -7.31 14.99 -40.01
N GLU A 248 -8.24 14.48 -40.80
CA GLU A 248 -8.00 14.24 -42.22
C GLU A 248 -7.56 15.55 -42.87
N PRO A 249 -6.50 15.55 -43.71
CA PRO A 249 -6.17 16.72 -44.49
C PRO A 249 -7.24 16.93 -45.57
N LYS A 250 -7.97 18.04 -45.50
CA LYS A 250 -8.73 18.55 -46.64
C LYS A 250 -7.74 18.89 -47.74
N ILE A 251 -7.70 18.05 -48.77
CA ILE A 251 -7.06 18.35 -50.05
C ILE A 251 -7.81 19.54 -50.65
N ALA A 252 -7.11 20.66 -50.83
CA ALA A 252 -7.61 21.81 -51.56
C ALA A 252 -7.54 21.48 -53.06
N SER A 253 -8.69 21.30 -53.71
CA SER A 253 -8.80 21.46 -55.16
C SER A 253 -8.94 22.95 -55.45
N GLN A 254 -7.84 23.56 -55.90
CA GLN A 254 -7.90 24.83 -56.62
C GLN A 254 -8.58 24.57 -57.97
N GLY A 255 -9.61 25.37 -58.26
CA GLY A 255 -10.14 25.50 -59.61
C GLY A 255 -9.41 26.62 -60.33
N GLU A 256 -9.02 26.34 -61.57
CA GLU A 256 -9.17 27.23 -62.73
C GLU A 256 -9.92 26.43 -63.81
#